data_AF-A0A7J9YV36-F1
#
_entry.id   AF-A0A7J9YV36-F1
#
_cell.length_a   1.000
_cell.length_b   1.000
_cell.length_c   1.000
_cell.angle_alpha   90.00
_cell.angle_beta   90.00
_cell.angle_gamma   90.00
#
_symmetry.space_group_name_H-M   'P 1'
#
loop_
_entity.id
_entity.type
_entity.pdbx_description
1 polymer ?
#
loop_
_entity_poly.entity_id
_entity_poly.type
_entity_poly.pdbx_seq_one_letter_code
_entity_poly.pdbx_strand_id
1 'polypeptide(L)'
;MSGFEGLPDTRTSLVGITDEGDEAWLIRSISQKLYRCPGCHGEIMIGAEHVVVQYVKRIGGTEHHHWHRRCVEEILVGELRRVRRVSANESQRGKLESRGRRPAGRRRRS
;
A
#
# COMPACT_ATOMS: atom_id res chain seq x y z
N MET A 1 16.48 -0.51 12.83
CA MET A 1 16.48 -1.34 11.62
C MET A 1 15.23 -2.19 11.67
N SER A 2 14.30 -1.94 10.77
CA SER A 2 12.99 -2.57 10.75
C SER A 2 13.12 -4.04 10.34
N GLY A 3 12.71 -4.95 11.23
CA GLY A 3 12.96 -6.40 11.13
C GLY A 3 12.06 -7.15 10.15
N PHE A 4 11.75 -6.58 8.99
CA PHE A 4 11.13 -7.32 7.90
C PHE A 4 12.21 -7.66 6.87
N GLU A 5 12.27 -8.92 6.46
CA GLU A 5 13.16 -9.35 5.38
C GLU A 5 12.30 -9.62 4.15
N GLY A 6 12.39 -8.74 3.14
CA GLY A 6 11.83 -8.95 1.81
C GLY A 6 10.46 -8.31 1.52
N LEU A 7 10.28 -7.98 0.24
CA LEU A 7 9.07 -7.44 -0.38
C LEU A 7 7.89 -8.43 -0.40
N PRO A 8 6.66 -7.95 -0.66
CA PRO A 8 5.50 -8.83 -0.85
C PRO A 8 5.71 -9.82 -2.01
N ASP A 9 5.10 -10.99 -1.85
CA ASP A 9 5.10 -12.09 -2.81
C ASP A 9 3.66 -12.53 -3.14
N THR A 10 3.48 -13.72 -3.71
CA THR A 10 2.14 -14.24 -4.07
C THR A 10 1.30 -14.69 -2.86
N ARG A 11 1.94 -15.02 -1.73
CA ARG A 11 1.28 -15.53 -0.52
C ARG A 11 1.19 -14.47 0.57
N THR A 12 2.06 -13.48 0.52
CA THR A 12 2.24 -12.51 1.61
C THR A 12 2.27 -11.08 1.11
N SER A 13 1.71 -10.19 1.93
CA SER A 13 1.74 -8.74 1.75
C SER A 13 2.44 -8.10 2.95
N LEU A 14 2.77 -6.81 2.84
CA LEU A 14 3.22 -6.02 4.00
C LEU A 14 2.18 -4.96 4.34
N VAL A 15 2.08 -4.62 5.62
CA VAL A 15 1.36 -3.44 6.08
C VAL A 15 2.22 -2.67 7.06
N GLY A 16 2.27 -1.36 6.91
CA GLY A 16 2.88 -0.43 7.84
C GLY A 16 2.02 0.81 8.06
N ILE A 17 2.50 1.71 8.90
CA ILE A 17 1.83 2.97 9.22
C ILE A 17 2.69 4.13 8.72
N THR A 18 2.11 5.05 7.97
CA THR A 18 2.77 6.29 7.55
C THR A 18 2.91 7.26 8.73
N ASP A 19 3.73 8.30 8.57
CA ASP A 19 3.87 9.36 9.57
C ASP A 19 2.56 10.12 9.84
N GLU A 20 1.66 10.16 8.86
CA GLU A 20 0.33 10.76 8.97
C GLU A 20 -0.68 9.86 9.71
N GLY A 21 -0.29 8.61 10.01
CA GLY A 21 -1.12 7.62 10.69
C GLY A 21 -2.01 6.80 9.76
N ASP A 22 -1.78 6.85 8.44
CA ASP A 22 -2.49 6.05 7.46
C ASP A 22 -1.87 4.66 7.36
N GLU A 23 -2.67 3.65 7.01
CA GLU A 23 -2.12 2.32 6.75
C GLU A 23 -1.63 2.22 5.30
N ALA A 24 -0.38 1.82 5.10
CA ALA A 24 0.18 1.54 3.78
C ALA A 24 0.30 0.03 3.58
N TRP A 25 -0.46 -0.50 2.61
CA TRP A 25 -0.50 -1.90 2.26
C TRP A 25 0.30 -2.15 0.98
N LEU A 26 1.39 -2.91 1.07
CA LEU A 26 2.26 -3.24 -0.05
C LEU A 26 1.88 -4.60 -0.61
N ILE A 27 1.50 -4.63 -1.87
CA ILE A 27 0.88 -5.77 -2.54
C ILE A 27 1.62 -6.05 -3.84
N ARG A 28 2.06 -7.29 -4.04
CA ARG A 28 2.66 -7.70 -5.32
C ARG A 28 1.62 -7.66 -6.44
N SER A 29 2.01 -7.17 -7.62
CA SER A 29 1.17 -7.15 -8.81
C SER A 29 1.98 -7.29 -10.10
N ILE A 30 1.30 -7.59 -11.21
CA ILE A 30 1.84 -7.58 -12.57
C ILE A 30 1.14 -6.48 -13.35
N SER A 31 1.92 -5.58 -13.96
CA SER A 31 1.37 -4.41 -14.61
C SER A 31 0.54 -4.78 -15.84
N GLN A 32 -0.70 -4.29 -15.91
CA GLN A 32 -1.57 -4.48 -17.06
C GLN A 32 -1.59 -3.25 -17.99
N LYS A 33 -0.98 -2.13 -17.55
CA LYS A 33 -0.94 -0.84 -18.24
C LYS A 33 0.40 -0.15 -17.94
N LEU A 34 0.69 0.95 -18.62
CA LEU A 34 1.80 1.82 -18.22
C LEU A 34 1.41 2.61 -16.97
N TYR A 35 2.24 2.54 -15.94
CA TYR A 35 2.11 3.35 -14.74
C TYR A 35 3.39 4.15 -14.51
N ARG A 36 3.29 5.21 -13.72
CA ARG A 36 4.44 6.03 -13.34
C ARG A 36 4.79 5.78 -11.88
N CYS A 37 6.03 5.38 -11.63
CA CYS A 37 6.54 5.17 -10.27
C CYS A 37 6.72 6.52 -9.56
N PRO A 38 6.18 6.75 -8.37
CA PRO A 38 6.35 8.01 -7.66
C PRO A 38 7.78 8.22 -7.12
N GLY A 39 8.54 7.14 -6.90
CA GLY A 39 9.91 7.24 -6.37
C GLY A 39 10.95 7.71 -7.39
N CYS A 40 10.91 7.19 -8.62
CA CYS A 40 11.88 7.54 -9.67
C CYS A 40 11.28 8.28 -10.86
N HIS A 41 9.95 8.48 -10.88
CA HIS A 41 9.19 9.04 -12.00
C HIS A 41 9.30 8.28 -13.33
N GLY A 42 9.96 7.13 -13.35
CA GLY A 42 10.07 6.24 -14.50
C GLY A 42 8.81 5.39 -14.72
N GLU A 43 8.68 4.87 -15.94
CA GLU A 43 7.56 4.03 -16.32
C GLU A 43 7.70 2.60 -15.78
N ILE A 44 6.57 2.03 -15.36
CA ILE A 44 6.41 0.61 -15.05
C ILE A 44 5.77 -0.02 -16.29
N MET A 45 6.59 -0.76 -17.04
CA MET A 45 6.16 -1.39 -18.30
C MET A 45 5.06 -2.42 -18.08
N ILE A 46 4.22 -2.62 -19.10
CA ILE A 46 3.23 -3.71 -19.13
C ILE A 46 3.95 -5.05 -18.96
N GLY A 47 3.38 -5.95 -18.15
CA GLY A 47 3.97 -7.24 -17.79
C GLY A 47 5.04 -7.17 -16.70
N ALA A 48 5.51 -5.97 -16.31
CA ALA A 48 6.49 -5.83 -15.24
C ALA A 48 5.88 -6.14 -13.87
N GLU A 49 6.63 -6.90 -13.07
CA GLU A 49 6.30 -7.09 -11.66
C GLU A 49 6.58 -5.81 -10.88
N HIS A 50 5.61 -5.39 -10.08
CA HIS A 50 5.65 -4.14 -9.32
C HIS A 50 4.87 -4.29 -8.01
N VAL A 51 4.96 -3.27 -7.16
CA VAL A 51 4.23 -3.21 -5.91
C VAL A 51 3.14 -2.14 -6.01
N VAL A 52 1.91 -2.53 -5.73
CA VAL A 52 0.83 -1.60 -5.49
C VAL A 52 0.86 -1.26 -4.00
N VAL A 53 1.00 0.02 -3.70
CA VAL A 53 0.87 0.54 -2.35
C VAL A 53 -0.53 1.09 -2.22
N GLN A 54 -1.39 0.41 -1.47
CA GLN A 54 -2.74 0.87 -1.15
C GLN A 54 -2.73 1.55 0.22
N TYR A 55 -3.00 2.84 0.24
CA TYR A 55 -3.19 3.62 1.46
C TYR A 55 -4.65 3.52 1.90
N VAL A 56 -4.85 3.21 3.17
CA VAL A 56 -6.14 3.32 3.86
C VAL A 56 -6.05 4.53 4.77
N LYS A 57 -6.74 5.60 4.39
CA LYS A 57 -6.61 6.89 5.07
C LYS A 57 -7.28 6.83 6.42
N ARG A 58 -6.61 7.35 7.45
CA ARG A 58 -7.22 7.50 8.76
C ARG A 58 -8.47 8.32 8.65
N ILE A 59 -8.55 9.37 7.83
CA ILE A 59 -9.76 10.19 7.69
C ILE A 59 -10.89 9.51 6.89
N GLY A 60 -10.65 8.31 6.35
CA GLY A 60 -11.56 7.57 5.49
C GLY A 60 -11.17 7.68 4.01
N GLY A 61 -11.55 6.67 3.24
CA GLY A 61 -11.16 6.50 1.85
C GLY A 61 -9.86 5.71 1.67
N THR A 62 -9.55 5.45 0.41
CA THR A 62 -8.37 4.70 0.01
C THR A 62 -7.76 5.31 -1.26
N GLU A 63 -6.44 5.33 -1.36
CA GLU A 63 -5.71 5.72 -2.57
C GLU A 63 -4.61 4.70 -2.86
N HIS A 64 -4.15 4.58 -4.09
CA HIS A 64 -3.08 3.66 -4.42
C HIS A 64 -2.05 4.25 -5.36
N HIS A 65 -0.82 3.77 -5.23
CA HIS A 65 0.30 4.11 -6.09
C HIS A 65 0.99 2.85 -6.58
N HIS A 66 1.53 2.91 -7.80
CA HIS A 66 2.27 1.82 -8.40
C HIS A 66 3.76 2.14 -8.29
N TRP A 67 4.52 1.27 -7.65
CA TRP A 67 5.95 1.43 -7.43
C TRP A 67 6.72 0.30 -8.08
N HIS A 68 7.88 0.58 -8.66
CA HIS A 68 8.85 -0.48 -8.91
C HIS A 68 9.20 -1.18 -7.60
N ARG A 69 9.45 -2.49 -7.66
CA ARG A 69 9.84 -3.30 -6.49
C ARG A 69 11.01 -2.67 -5.73
N ARG A 70 12.06 -2.28 -6.44
CA ARG A 70 13.25 -1.63 -5.85
C ARG A 70 12.92 -0.28 -5.21
N CYS A 71 12.17 0.59 -5.90
CA CYS A 71 11.87 1.93 -5.38
C CYS A 71 11.05 1.88 -4.09
N VAL A 72 10.08 0.96 -3.98
CA VAL A 72 9.29 0.86 -2.74
C VAL A 72 10.15 0.36 -1.57
N GLU A 73 11.08 -0.56 -1.83
CA GLU A 73 12.00 -1.10 -0.83
C GLU A 73 12.97 -0.05 -0.30
N GLU A 74 13.60 0.71 -1.21
CA GLU A 74 14.62 1.70 -0.86
C GLU A 74 14.03 2.98 -0.25
N ILE A 75 12.82 3.37 -0.64
CA ILE A 75 12.21 4.66 -0.27
C ILE A 75 11.13 4.44 0.79
N LEU A 76 9.99 3.89 0.38
CA LEU A 76 8.79 3.90 1.23
C LEU A 76 8.93 2.97 2.45
N VAL A 77 9.48 1.78 2.24
CA VAL A 77 9.52 0.72 3.26
C VAL A 77 10.33 1.12 4.49
N GLY A 78 11.37 1.94 4.33
CA GLY A 78 12.15 2.50 5.44
C GLY A 78 11.41 3.59 6.23
N GLU A 79 10.46 4.27 5.61
CA GLU A 79 9.65 5.35 6.22
C GLU A 79 8.46 4.81 7.03
N LEU A 80 8.03 3.57 6.74
CA LEU A 80 6.89 2.97 7.41
C LEU A 80 7.21 2.52 8.83
N ARG A 81 6.30 2.82 9.75
CA ARG A 81 6.34 2.36 11.13
C ARG A 81 5.55 1.07 11.29
N ARG A 82 5.92 0.25 12.28
CA ARG A 82 5.18 -0.99 12.65
C ARG A 82 4.93 -1.93 11.46
N VAL A 83 5.89 -1.99 10.53
CA VAL A 83 5.79 -2.85 9.35
C VAL A 83 5.71 -4.31 9.81
N ARG A 84 4.72 -5.02 9.28
CA ARG A 84 4.52 -6.45 9.52
C ARG A 84 4.11 -7.15 8.24
N ARG A 85 4.46 -8.43 8.14
CA ARG A 85 3.99 -9.32 7.09
C ARG A 85 2.61 -9.86 7.43
N VAL A 86 1.77 -9.97 6.41
CA VAL A 86 0.38 -10.45 6.49
C VAL A 86 0.09 -11.41 5.34
N SER A 87 -1.01 -12.14 5.44
CA SER A 87 -1.45 -12.97 4.31
C SER A 87 -1.90 -12.07 3.14
N ALA A 88 -1.62 -12.49 1.90
CA ALA A 88 -2.10 -11.77 0.71
C ALA A 88 -3.64 -11.68 0.66
N ASN A 89 -4.33 -12.60 1.33
CA ASN A 89 -5.78 -12.57 1.50
C ASN A 89 -6.26 -11.34 2.30
N GLU A 90 -5.48 -10.85 3.27
CA GLU A 90 -5.85 -9.65 4.04
C GLU A 90 -5.79 -8.37 3.21
N SER A 91 -4.91 -8.32 2.20
CA SER A 91 -4.72 -7.18 1.33
C SER A 91 -5.64 -7.15 0.10
N GLN A 92 -6.71 -7.95 0.10
CA GLN A 92 -7.70 -7.90 -0.98
C GLN A 92 -8.39 -6.54 -1.04
N ARG A 93 -8.57 -6.01 -2.26
CA ARG A 93 -9.14 -4.67 -2.48
C ARG A 93 -10.42 -4.41 -1.69
N GLY A 94 -11.39 -5.32 -1.72
CA GLY A 94 -12.66 -5.16 -1.00
C GLY A 94 -12.49 -5.06 0.53
N LYS A 95 -11.50 -5.75 1.10
CA LYS A 95 -11.19 -5.63 2.54
C LYS A 95 -10.56 -4.29 2.86
N LEU A 96 -9.64 -3.81 2.02
CA LEU A 96 -9.00 -2.51 2.21
C LEU A 96 -9.99 -1.36 2.03
N GLU A 97 -10.86 -1.43 1.01
CA GLU A 97 -11.98 -0.50 0.83
C GLU A 97 -12.91 -0.52 2.04
N SER A 98 -13.29 -1.69 2.56
CA SER A 98 -14.09 -1.80 3.79
C SER A 98 -13.41 -1.16 5.00
N ARG A 99 -12.09 -1.22 5.10
CA ARG A 99 -11.33 -0.61 6.20
C ARG A 99 -11.22 0.91 6.05
N GLY A 100 -11.21 1.40 4.81
CA GLY A 100 -11.31 2.83 4.50
C GLY A 100 -12.71 3.41 4.67
N ARG A 101 -13.76 2.57 4.79
CA ARG A 101 -15.11 3.05 5.09
C ARG A 101 -15.20 3.50 6.54
N ARG A 102 -15.24 4.82 6.75
CA ARG A 102 -15.74 5.40 8.00
C ARG A 102 -17.25 5.62 7.88
N PRO A 103 -18.06 5.25 8.90
CA PRO A 103 -19.45 5.68 8.93
C PRO A 103 -19.47 7.21 8.90
N ALA A 104 -20.31 7.78 8.04
CA ALA A 104 -20.58 9.20 8.04
C ALA A 104 -20.94 9.59 9.48
N GLY A 105 -20.09 10.39 10.13
CA GLY A 105 -20.36 10.86 11.48
C GLY A 105 -21.77 11.40 11.51
N ARG A 106 -22.62 10.89 12.42
CA ARG A 106 -23.92 11.52 12.72
C ARG A 106 -23.63 13.00 12.85
N ARG A 107 -24.16 13.82 11.92
CA ARG A 107 -24.14 15.27 12.07
C ARG A 107 -24.75 15.53 13.44
N ARG A 108 -23.93 15.90 14.42
CA ARG A 108 -24.45 16.41 15.69
C ARG A 108 -25.15 17.71 15.31
N ARG A 109 -26.48 17.66 15.23
CA ARG A 109 -27.31 18.87 15.23
C ARG A 109 -27.07 19.49 16.62
N SER A 110 -26.24 20.52 16.67
CA SER A 110 -26.25 21.52 17.73
C SER A 110 -27.45 22.44 17.53
#